data_AF-A0A7S1Y135-F1
#
_entry.id   AF-A0A7S1Y135-F1
#
_cell.length_a   1.000
_cell.length_b   1.000
_cell.length_c   1.000
_cell.angle_alpha   90.00
_cell.angle_beta   90.00
_cell.angle_gamma   90.00
#
_symmetry.space_group_name_H-M   'P 1'
#
loop_
_entity.id
_entity.type
_entity.pdbx_description
1 polymer ?
#
loop_
_entity_poly.entity_id
_entity_poly.type
_entity_poly.pdbx_seq_one_letter_code
_entity_poly.pdbx_strand_id
1 'polypeptide(L)'
;MAEVKLYSNSRARRTYDDMADLFAIIKTTEHLEIAFGRDAISEKEYETRCQRLISQFETTESALRSAGVITDVNSFCETYQVECPRALNRLVVGGKPATVGRGEGVRVAQTPQHFIQT
;
A
#
# COMPACT_ATOMS: atom_id res chain seq x y z
N MET A 1 37.46 7.22 4.01
CA MET A 1 36.02 7.14 4.35
C MET A 1 35.73 5.69 4.67
N ALA A 2 35.25 5.39 5.89
CA ALA A 2 34.91 4.03 6.28
C ALA A 2 33.50 3.67 5.76
N GLU A 3 33.33 2.44 5.29
CA GLU A 3 32.04 1.94 4.82
C GLU A 3 31.05 1.81 5.99
N VAL A 4 29.88 2.41 5.86
CA VAL A 4 28.84 2.38 6.90
C VAL A 4 28.02 1.10 6.74
N LYS A 5 28.00 0.27 7.79
CA LYS A 5 27.22 -0.97 7.81
C LYS A 5 25.78 -0.69 8.26
N LEU A 6 24.82 -1.21 7.50
CA LEU A 6 23.39 -1.12 7.80
C LEU A 6 22.99 -1.81 9.11
N TYR A 7 23.69 -2.88 9.51
CA TYR A 7 23.40 -3.62 10.73
C TYR A 7 24.69 -4.03 11.45
N SER A 8 24.60 -4.14 12.78
CA SER A 8 25.69 -4.60 13.66
C SER A 8 25.41 -5.97 14.28
N ASN A 9 24.18 -6.48 14.19
CA ASN A 9 23.76 -7.76 14.76
C ASN A 9 22.71 -8.48 13.90
N SER A 10 22.56 -9.80 14.11
CA SER A 10 21.66 -10.67 13.33
C SER A 10 20.19 -10.30 13.45
N ARG A 11 19.77 -9.80 14.61
CA ARG A 11 18.40 -9.35 14.87
C ARG A 11 18.05 -8.10 14.06
N ALA A 12 18.94 -7.12 14.07
CA ALA A 12 18.81 -5.89 13.29
C ALA A 12 18.78 -6.21 11.79
N ARG A 13 19.61 -7.14 11.31
CA ARG A 13 19.56 -7.58 9.91
C ARG A 13 18.17 -8.08 9.52
N ARG A 14 17.60 -9.01 10.32
CA ARG A 14 16.26 -9.54 10.06
C ARG A 14 15.19 -8.45 10.04
N THR A 15 15.28 -7.47 10.94
CA THR A 15 14.38 -6.32 10.94
C THR A 15 14.50 -5.48 9.66
N TYR A 16 15.71 -5.26 9.15
CA TYR A 16 15.91 -4.59 7.87
C TYR A 16 15.39 -5.41 6.69
N ASP A 17 15.56 -6.72 6.72
CA ASP A 17 15.01 -7.63 5.71
C ASP A 17 13.46 -7.54 5.70
N ASP A 18 12.82 -7.61 6.88
CA ASP A 18 11.36 -7.48 7.02
C ASP A 18 10.86 -6.10 6.51
N MET A 19 11.59 -5.01 6.78
CA MET A 19 11.26 -3.67 6.26
C MET A 19 11.46 -3.57 4.74
N ALA A 20 12.50 -4.21 4.20
CA ALA A 20 12.74 -4.25 2.76
C ALA A 20 11.63 -5.02 2.04
N ASP A 21 11.15 -6.12 2.63
CA ASP A 21 10.03 -6.89 2.11
C ASP A 21 8.74 -6.04 2.09
N LEU A 22 8.45 -5.31 3.17
CA LEU A 22 7.29 -4.40 3.21
C LEU A 22 7.36 -3.34 2.09
N PHE A 23 8.53 -2.71 1.91
CA PHE A 23 8.75 -1.73 0.84
C PHE A 23 8.56 -2.36 -0.54
N ALA A 24 9.10 -3.56 -0.76
CA ALA A 24 8.98 -4.28 -2.02
C ALA A 24 7.52 -4.62 -2.35
N ILE A 25 6.72 -5.04 -1.36
CA ILE A 25 5.29 -5.33 -1.55
C ILE A 25 4.54 -4.06 -1.95
N ILE A 26 4.78 -2.93 -1.28
CA ILE A 26 4.13 -1.65 -1.59
C ILE A 26 4.46 -1.22 -3.03
N LYS A 27 5.75 -1.24 -3.41
CA LYS A 27 6.18 -0.89 -4.78
C LYS A 27 5.60 -1.82 -5.83
N THR A 28 5.59 -3.12 -5.56
CA THR A 28 5.02 -4.12 -6.48
C THR A 28 3.52 -3.88 -6.68
N THR A 29 2.79 -3.52 -5.62
CA THR A 29 1.36 -3.20 -5.70
C THR A 29 1.12 -1.93 -6.54
N GLU A 30 1.95 -0.90 -6.42
CA GLU A 30 1.85 0.30 -7.26
C GLU A 30 2.03 -0.06 -8.75
N HIS A 31 3.03 -0.89 -9.07
CA HIS A 31 3.25 -1.34 -10.44
C HIS A 31 2.12 -2.23 -10.96
N LEU A 32 1.52 -3.07 -10.11
CA LEU A 32 0.35 -3.88 -10.46
C LEU A 32 -0.85 -2.99 -10.84
N GLU A 33 -1.15 -1.97 -10.03
CA GLU A 33 -2.23 -1.01 -10.30
C GLU A 33 -1.99 -0.22 -11.60
N ILE A 34 -0.75 0.20 -11.85
CA ILE A 34 -0.38 0.87 -13.11
C ILE A 34 -0.54 -0.06 -14.32
N ALA A 35 -0.13 -1.32 -14.19
CA ALA A 35 -0.26 -2.31 -15.28
C ALA A 35 -1.73 -2.61 -15.59
N PHE A 36 -2.57 -2.74 -14.56
CA PHE A 36 -4.00 -2.93 -14.74
C PHE A 36 -4.66 -1.71 -15.41
N GLY A 37 -4.33 -0.49 -14.97
CA GLY A 37 -4.83 0.73 -15.60
C GLY A 37 -4.34 0.99 -17.03
N ARG A 38 -3.36 0.20 -17.52
CA ARG A 38 -2.87 0.21 -18.90
C ARG A 38 -3.38 -0.97 -19.72
N ASP A 39 -4.33 -1.74 -19.19
CA ASP A 39 -4.86 -2.98 -19.79
C ASP A 39 -3.76 -4.00 -20.14
N ALA A 40 -2.63 -3.97 -19.44
CA ALA A 40 -1.48 -4.85 -19.69
C ALA A 40 -1.63 -6.24 -19.06
N ILE A 41 -2.61 -6.41 -18.15
CA ILE A 41 -2.92 -7.65 -17.44
C ILE A 41 -4.42 -7.87 -17.40
N SER A 42 -4.85 -9.14 -17.41
CA SER A 42 -6.27 -9.50 -17.32
C SER A 42 -6.81 -9.29 -15.90
N GLU A 43 -8.12 -9.02 -15.79
CA GLU A 43 -8.82 -8.82 -14.51
C GLU A 43 -8.63 -10.01 -13.55
N LYS A 44 -8.77 -11.24 -14.06
CA LYS A 44 -8.60 -12.47 -13.26
C LYS A 44 -7.17 -12.61 -12.71
N GLU A 45 -6.17 -12.26 -13.50
CA GLU A 45 -4.77 -12.28 -13.04
C GLU A 45 -4.54 -11.17 -12.01
N TYR A 46 -5.02 -9.96 -12.28
CA TYR A 46 -4.95 -8.83 -11.34
C TYR A 46 -5.53 -9.21 -9.97
N GLU A 47 -6.75 -9.75 -9.92
CA GLU A 47 -7.40 -10.16 -8.66
C GLU A 47 -6.54 -11.16 -7.88
N THR A 48 -6.07 -12.21 -8.56
CA THR A 48 -5.25 -13.26 -7.94
C THR A 48 -3.95 -12.71 -7.38
N ARG A 49 -3.27 -11.82 -8.13
CA ARG A 49 -2.01 -11.19 -7.72
C ARG A 49 -2.23 -10.20 -6.58
N CYS A 50 -3.27 -9.38 -6.68
CA CYS A 50 -3.62 -8.39 -5.68
C CYS A 50 -3.95 -9.05 -4.34
N GLN A 51 -4.74 -10.13 -4.33
CA GLN A 51 -5.09 -10.82 -3.09
C GLN A 51 -3.86 -11.44 -2.42
N ARG A 52 -2.93 -11.99 -3.18
CA ARG A 52 -1.65 -12.50 -2.65
C ARG A 52 -0.79 -11.40 -2.04
N LEU A 53 -0.71 -10.24 -2.70
CA LEU A 53 0.06 -9.09 -2.19
C LEU A 53 -0.56 -8.52 -0.91
N ILE A 54 -1.89 -8.46 -0.81
CA ILE A 54 -2.59 -8.02 0.41
C ILE A 54 -2.26 -8.96 1.59
N SER A 55 -2.37 -10.28 1.40
CA SER A 55 -2.06 -11.23 2.48
C SER A 55 -0.59 -11.16 2.93
N GLN A 56 0.34 -10.94 1.99
CA GLN A 56 1.76 -10.72 2.30
C GLN A 56 1.96 -9.43 3.08
N PHE A 57 1.34 -8.34 2.63
CA PHE A 57 1.38 -7.05 3.30
C PHE A 57 0.91 -7.13 4.75
N GLU A 58 -0.28 -7.70 5.00
CA GLU A 58 -0.84 -7.84 6.36
C GLU A 58 0.07 -8.66 7.27
N THR A 59 0.67 -9.73 6.74
CA THR A 59 1.58 -10.60 7.50
C THR A 59 2.87 -9.86 7.87
N THR A 60 3.50 -9.18 6.89
CA THR A 60 4.75 -8.44 7.11
C THR A 60 4.53 -7.22 7.99
N GLU A 61 3.43 -6.48 7.80
CA GLU A 61 3.04 -5.36 8.63
C GLU A 61 2.83 -5.80 10.09
N SER A 62 2.05 -6.87 10.31
CA SER A 62 1.80 -7.41 11.65
C SER A 62 3.09 -7.86 12.34
N ALA A 63 4.02 -8.47 11.61
CA ALA A 63 5.33 -8.86 12.13
C ALA A 63 6.17 -7.64 12.54
N LEU A 64 6.24 -6.61 11.71
CA LEU A 64 6.99 -5.39 11.99
C LEU A 64 6.38 -4.57 13.14
N ARG A 65 5.05 -4.53 13.23
CA ARG A 65 4.30 -3.88 14.30
C ARG A 65 4.52 -4.62 15.63
N SER A 66 4.48 -5.96 15.60
CA SER A 66 4.78 -6.82 16.76
C SER A 66 6.24 -6.73 17.21
N ALA A 67 7.17 -6.49 16.28
CA ALA A 67 8.57 -6.23 16.58
C ALA A 67 8.83 -4.81 17.11
N GLY A 68 7.83 -3.93 17.13
CA GLY A 68 7.93 -2.54 17.58
C GLY A 68 8.72 -1.64 16.63
N VAL A 69 8.86 -2.05 15.37
CA VAL A 69 9.68 -1.35 14.36
C VAL A 69 8.89 -0.25 13.67
N ILE A 70 7.63 -0.52 13.37
CA ILE A 70 6.70 0.43 12.76
C ILE A 70 5.45 0.58 13.62
N THR A 71 4.93 1.79 13.70
CA THR A 71 3.66 2.10 14.39
C THR A 71 2.50 2.10 13.39
N ASP A 72 2.72 2.68 12.22
CA ASP A 72 1.75 2.71 11.12
C ASP A 72 2.47 2.68 9.76
N VAL A 73 1.78 2.16 8.75
CA VAL A 73 2.33 2.06 7.39
C VAL A 73 2.43 3.42 6.73
N ASN A 74 1.54 4.37 7.04
CA ASN A 74 1.63 5.72 6.47
C ASN A 74 2.92 6.42 6.94
N SER A 75 3.23 6.31 8.24
CA SER A 75 4.48 6.85 8.80
C SER A 75 5.72 6.17 8.23
N PHE A 76 5.66 4.87 7.93
CA PHE A 76 6.73 4.17 7.22
C PHE A 76 6.92 4.74 5.80
N CYS A 77 5.83 4.92 5.05
CA CYS A 77 5.89 5.50 3.71
C CYS A 77 6.42 6.93 3.71
N GLU A 78 6.07 7.75 4.69
CA GLU A 78 6.63 9.11 4.85
C GLU A 78 8.14 9.06 5.16
N THR A 79 8.55 8.18 6.08
CA THR A 79 9.95 8.05 6.51
C THR A 79 10.86 7.60 5.37
N TYR A 80 10.39 6.67 4.53
CA TYR A 80 11.16 6.13 3.40
C TYR A 80 10.81 6.78 2.06
N GLN A 81 10.06 7.89 2.07
CA GLN A 81 9.64 8.66 0.89
C GLN A 81 9.00 7.78 -0.22
N VAL A 82 8.11 6.88 0.20
CA VAL A 82 7.42 5.94 -0.68
C VAL A 82 6.20 6.63 -1.29
N GLU A 83 6.39 7.30 -2.42
CA GLU A 83 5.28 7.89 -3.19
C GLU A 83 4.53 6.79 -3.97
N CYS A 84 3.62 6.09 -3.32
CA CYS A 84 2.79 5.02 -3.91
C CYS A 84 1.31 5.17 -3.54
N PRO A 85 0.64 6.22 -4.06
CA PRO A 85 -0.74 6.53 -3.70
C PRO A 85 -1.74 5.47 -4.16
N ARG A 86 -1.48 4.72 -5.24
CA ARG A 86 -2.40 3.66 -5.70
C ARG A 86 -2.26 2.43 -4.80
N ALA A 87 -1.02 2.06 -4.47
CA ALA A 87 -0.74 0.97 -3.54
C ALA A 87 -1.37 1.24 -2.16
N LEU A 88 -1.19 2.45 -1.61
CA LEU A 88 -1.75 2.82 -0.30
C LEU A 88 -3.29 2.76 -0.32
N ASN A 89 -3.93 3.28 -1.37
CA ASN A 89 -5.39 3.14 -1.51
C ASN A 89 -5.83 1.66 -1.57
N ARG A 90 -5.09 0.79 -2.25
CA ARG A 90 -5.43 -0.65 -2.33
C ARG A 90 -5.21 -1.38 -1.01
N LEU A 91 -4.05 -1.17 -0.38
CA LEU A 91 -3.61 -1.91 0.80
C LEU A 91 -4.28 -1.41 2.09
N VAL A 92 -4.41 -0.09 2.25
CA VAL A 92 -4.90 0.54 3.50
C VAL A 92 -6.41 0.79 3.48
N VAL A 93 -6.95 1.26 2.36
CA VAL A 93 -8.38 1.62 2.24
C VAL A 93 -9.22 0.47 1.68
N GLY A 94 -8.64 -0.29 0.75
CA GLY A 94 -9.38 -1.28 -0.04
C GLY A 94 -9.62 -2.60 0.69
N GLY A 95 -8.62 -3.16 1.38
CA GLY A 95 -8.65 -4.52 1.97
C GLY A 95 -9.08 -5.65 1.02
N LYS A 96 -9.39 -5.33 -0.24
CA LYS A 96 -10.05 -6.14 -1.26
C LYS A 96 -9.65 -5.61 -2.66
N PRO A 97 -9.53 -6.49 -3.67
CA PRO A 97 -9.32 -6.09 -5.06
C PRO A 97 -10.40 -5.11 -5.56
N ALA A 98 -10.04 -4.20 -6.47
CA ALA A 98 -10.90 -3.11 -6.96
C ALA A 98 -12.23 -3.59 -7.57
N THR A 99 -12.24 -4.83 -8.04
CA THR A 99 -13.32 -5.46 -8.78
C THR A 99 -14.58 -5.66 -7.92
N VAL A 100 -14.46 -5.65 -6.59
CA VAL A 100 -15.60 -5.72 -5.67
C VAL A 100 -16.30 -4.36 -5.49
N GLY A 101 -15.73 -3.25 -5.99
CA GLY A 101 -16.21 -1.88 -5.73
C GLY A 101 -16.93 -1.18 -6.88
N ARG A 102 -17.18 -1.82 -8.03
CA ARG A 102 -17.94 -1.18 -9.13
C ARG A 102 -19.46 -1.22 -8.94
N GLY A 103 -19.91 -1.30 -7.70
CA GLY A 103 -21.32 -1.26 -7.32
C GLY A 103 -21.47 -0.94 -5.85
N GLU A 104 -21.29 0.33 -5.48
CA GLU A 104 -22.09 1.02 -4.46
C GLU A 104 -21.65 2.49 -4.38
N GLY A 105 -22.54 3.36 -4.87
CA GLY A 105 -22.33 4.79 -4.90
C GLY A 105 -22.60 5.43 -3.54
N VAL A 106 -21.70 6.32 -3.12
CA VAL A 106 -22.08 7.54 -2.39
C VAL A 106 -21.17 8.66 -2.89
N ARG A 107 -21.61 9.36 -3.95
CA ARG A 107 -21.22 10.74 -4.18
C ARG A 107 -22.36 11.60 -3.66
N VAL A 108 -22.26 12.05 -2.42
CA VAL A 108 -23.07 13.17 -1.94
C VAL A 108 -22.10 14.23 -1.43
N ALA A 109 -21.50 14.95 -2.39
CA ALA A 109 -21.03 16.30 -2.11
C ALA A 109 -22.26 17.21 -2.27
N GLN A 110 -22.86 17.64 -1.16
CA GLN A 110 -23.84 18.71 -1.18
C GLN A 110 -23.12 20.01 -1.52
N THR A 111 -23.27 20.46 -2.76
CA THR A 111 -22.95 21.84 -3.16
C THR A 111 -24.11 22.73 -2.74
N PRO A 112 -23.92 23.79 -1.91
CA PRO A 112 -24.98 24.74 -1.62
C PRO A 112 -25.23 25.59 -2.87
N GLN A 113 -26.28 25.25 -3.63
CA GLN A 113 -26.83 26.11 -4.68
C GLN A 113 -28.10 26.77 -4.17
N HIS A 114 -28.00 28.05 -3.78
CA HIS A 114 -28.77 29.13 -4.41
C HIS A 114 -28.64 30.44 -3.63
N PHE A 115 -27.70 31.25 -4.11
CA PHE A 115 -27.84 32.70 -4.12
C PHE A 115 -28.70 33.08 -5.34
N ILE A 116 -29.45 34.17 -5.21
CA ILE A 116 -30.22 34.95 -6.21
C ILE A 116 -31.60 34.39 -6.64
N GLN A 117 -32.69 34.92 -6.07
CA GLN A 117 -33.58 35.93 -6.69
C GLN A 117 -34.92 36.05 -5.92
N THR A 118 -35.17 37.21 -5.34
CA THR A 118 -36.50 37.85 -5.35
C THR A 118 -36.31 39.35 -5.26
#